data_AF-A0A3R7UT17-F1
#
_entry.id   AF-A0A3R7UT17-F1
#
_cell.length_a   1.000
_cell.length_b   1.000
_cell.length_c   1.000
_cell.angle_alpha   90.00
_cell.angle_beta   90.00
_cell.angle_gamma   90.00
#
_symmetry.space_group_name_H-M   'P 1'
#
loop_
_entity.id
_entity.type
_entity.pdbx_description
1 polymer ?
#
loop_
_entity_poly.entity_id
_entity_poly.type
_entity_poly.pdbx_seq_one_letter_code
_entity_poly.pdbx_strand_id
1 'polypeptide(L)' 'MFLFFFNVYKYYSSNSNIKNINLNRLNIEEIVKTKITKIPILKNDTDNVIEFNSSFSDEIKDNKKRSFWDLLKIE' A
#
# COMPACT_ATOMS: atom_id res chain seq x y z
N MET A 1 24.02 6.44 -12.69
CA MET A 1 23.00 5.38 -12.52
C MET A 1 23.53 4.20 -11.71
N PHE A 2 24.50 3.40 -12.20
CA PHE A 2 25.02 2.22 -11.47
C PHE A 2 25.69 2.53 -10.13
N LEU A 3 26.44 3.64 -10.04
CA LEU A 3 27.05 4.08 -8.78
C LEU A 3 26.00 4.34 -7.69
N PHE A 4 24.85 4.89 -8.06
CA PHE A 4 23.75 5.14 -7.12
C PHE A 4 23.23 3.82 -6.54
N PHE A 5 22.89 2.85 -7.40
CA PHE A 5 22.42 1.54 -6.96
C PHE A 5 23.45 0.78 -6.12
N PHE A 6 24.74 0.87 -6.47
CA PHE A 6 25.80 0.28 -5.66
C PHE A 6 25.89 0.88 -4.26
N ASN A 7 25.78 2.21 -4.13
CA ASN A 7 25.78 2.88 -2.84
C ASN A 7 24.54 2.52 -2.01
N VAL A 8 23.36 2.44 -2.64
CA VAL A 8 22.12 1.98 -2.00
C VAL A 8 22.30 0.56 -1.48
N TYR A 9 22.75 -0.37 -2.34
CA TYR A 9 23.00 -1.76 -1.94
C TYR A 9 24.00 -1.84 -0.77
N LYS A 10 25.13 -1.13 -0.87
CA LYS A 10 26.17 -1.11 0.17
C LYS A 10 25.63 -0.63 1.52
N TYR A 11 24.80 0.42 1.51
CA TYR A 11 24.18 0.93 2.72
C TYR A 11 23.21 -0.09 3.34
N TYR A 12 22.26 -0.59 2.55
CA TYR A 12 21.22 -1.48 3.05
C TYR A 12 21.74 -2.87 3.47
N SER A 13 22.76 -3.39 2.77
CA SER A 13 23.42 -4.65 3.10
C SER A 13 24.49 -4.51 4.19
N SER A 14 24.75 -3.30 4.69
CA SER A 14 25.73 -3.10 5.76
C SER A 14 25.26 -3.75 7.06
N ASN A 15 26.21 -4.31 7.82
CA ASN A 15 25.91 -4.96 9.09
C ASN A 15 25.26 -4.00 10.11
N SER A 16 25.59 -2.70 10.04
CA SER A 16 24.97 -1.65 10.85
C SER A 16 23.49 -1.50 10.53
N ASN A 17 23.13 -1.43 9.23
CA ASN A 17 21.74 -1.32 8.82
C ASN A 17 20.93 -2.58 9.17
N ILE A 18 21.49 -3.77 8.92
CA ILE A 18 20.86 -5.05 9.29
C ILE A 18 20.62 -5.12 10.80
N LYS A 19 21.60 -4.73 11.63
CA LYS A 19 21.46 -4.70 13.09
C LYS A 19 20.36 -3.73 13.53
N ASN A 20 20.30 -2.54 12.97
CA ASN A 20 19.26 -1.56 13.29
C ASN A 20 17.87 -2.05 12.90
N ILE A 21 17.74 -2.68 11.73
CA ILE A 21 16.47 -3.31 11.30
C ILE A 21 16.04 -4.39 12.30
N ASN A 22 16.96 -5.26 12.71
CA ASN A 22 16.66 -6.33 13.65
C ASN A 22 16.25 -5.78 15.03
N LEU A 23 16.95 -4.78 15.55
CA LEU A 23 16.59 -4.11 16.81
C LEU A 23 15.21 -3.46 16.75
N ASN A 24 14.89 -2.77 15.65
CA ASN A 24 13.58 -2.15 15.44
C ASN A 24 12.46 -3.19 15.35
N ARG A 25 12.73 -4.37 14.76
CA ARG A 25 11.76 -5.47 14.62
C ARG A 25 11.56 -6.25 15.91
N LEU A 26 12.61 -6.47 16.72
CA LEU A 26 12.51 -7.19 17.99
C LEU A 26 11.50 -6.54 18.95
N ASN A 27 11.38 -5.21 18.91
CA ASN A 27 10.51 -4.45 19.81
C ASN A 27 9.16 -4.07 19.16
N ILE A 28 8.85 -4.58 17.96
CA ILE A 28 7.67 -4.14 17.21
C ILE A 28 6.36 -4.50 17.93
N GLU A 29 6.30 -5.67 18.57
CA GLU A 29 5.11 -6.11 19.30
C GLU A 29 4.80 -5.18 20.48
N GLU A 30 5.80 -4.79 21.25
CA GLU A 30 5.65 -3.86 22.38
C GLU A 30 5.29 -2.45 21.91
N ILE A 31 5.93 -1.96 20.83
CA ILE A 31 5.62 -0.66 20.23
C ILE A 31 4.17 -0.64 19.71
N VAL A 32 3.73 -1.70 19.03
CA VAL A 32 2.36 -1.80 18.52
C VAL A 32 1.37 -1.85 19.67
N LYS A 33 1.63 -2.65 20.71
CA LYS A 33 0.77 -2.74 21.91
C LYS A 33 0.64 -1.39 22.62
N THR A 34 1.74 -0.65 22.77
CA THR A 34 1.74 0.67 23.44
C THR A 34 1.16 1.79 22.59
N LYS A 35 1.22 1.69 21.25
CA LYS A 35 0.64 2.69 20.34
C LYS A 35 -0.85 2.45 20.09
N ILE A 36 -1.29 1.20 19.92
CA ILE A 36 -2.71 0.86 19.68
C ILE A 36 -3.60 1.33 20.82
N THR A 37 -3.16 1.23 22.08
CA THR A 37 -3.94 1.70 23.24
C THR A 37 -4.24 3.20 23.20
N LYS A 38 -3.47 3.98 22.43
CA LYS A 38 -3.67 5.42 22.25
C LYS A 38 -4.48 5.77 20.99
N ILE A 39 -4.81 4.78 20.16
CA ILE A 39 -5.62 5.00 18.96
C ILE A 39 -7.09 4.99 19.38
N PRO A 40 -7.84 6.10 19.19
CA PRO A 40 -9.27 6.09 19.43
C PRO A 40 -9.94 5.13 18.46
N ILE A 41 -10.77 4.24 18.98
CA ILE A 41 -11.66 3.43 18.13
C ILE A 41 -12.69 4.38 17.54
N LEU A 42 -12.63 4.60 16.23
CA LEU A 42 -13.65 5.34 15.51
C LEU A 42 -14.96 4.56 15.60
N LYS A 43 -16.03 5.23 16.07
CA LYS A 43 -17.37 4.66 15.97
C LYS A 43 -17.73 4.54 14.51
N ASN A 44 -18.54 3.53 14.17
CA ASN A 44 -19.10 3.40 12.84
C ASN A 44 -19.82 4.72 12.48
N ASP A 45 -19.33 5.40 11.46
CA ASP A 45 -19.88 6.64 10.91
C ASP A 45 -20.52 6.40 9.52
N THR A 46 -20.76 5.13 9.16
CA THR A 46 -21.42 4.76 7.90
C THR A 46 -22.94 4.90 7.95
N ASP A 47 -23.52 5.39 9.05
CA ASP A 47 -24.94 5.72 9.10
C ASP A 47 -25.23 6.88 8.14
N ASN A 48 -26.07 6.64 7.13
CA ASN A 48 -26.42 7.61 6.07
C ASN A 48 -25.28 7.99 5.11
N VAL A 49 -24.24 7.15 4.95
CA VAL A 49 -23.34 7.35 3.80
C VAL A 49 -24.14 7.17 2.51
N ILE A 50 -24.11 8.19 1.67
CA ILE A 50 -24.73 8.14 0.35
C ILE A 50 -24.03 7.01 -0.40
N GLU A 51 -24.77 5.96 -0.73
CA GLU A 51 -24.29 4.91 -1.61
C GLU A 51 -23.82 5.57 -2.91
N PHE A 52 -22.57 5.30 -3.28
CA PHE A 52 -21.97 5.89 -4.47
C PHE A 52 -22.81 5.50 -5.69
N ASN A 53 -23.69 6.40 -6.12
CA ASN A 53 -24.45 6.25 -7.37
C ASN A 53 -23.48 6.51 -8.53
N SER A 54 -22.68 5.48 -8.78
CA SER A 54 -21.56 5.54 -9.68
C SER A 54 -21.97 5.78 -11.13
N SER A 55 -23.28 5.66 -11.44
CA SER A 55 -23.83 5.65 -12.81
C SER A 55 -23.19 4.61 -13.75
N PHE A 56 -22.14 3.90 -13.31
CA PHE A 56 -21.47 2.84 -14.03
C PHE A 56 -22.34 1.59 -14.17
N SER A 57 -23.43 1.46 -13.42
CA SER A 57 -24.38 0.35 -13.57
C SER A 57 -24.96 0.26 -14.98
N ASP A 58 -25.06 1.38 -15.70
CA ASP A 58 -25.52 1.42 -17.09
C ASP A 58 -24.36 1.51 -18.10
N GLU A 59 -23.22 2.12 -17.76
CA GLU A 59 -22.02 2.11 -18.63
C GLU A 59 -21.32 0.74 -18.70
N ILE A 60 -21.41 -0.09 -17.65
CA ILE A 60 -20.83 -1.45 -17.64
C ILE A 60 -21.64 -2.41 -18.52
N LYS A 61 -22.92 -2.12 -18.79
CA LYS A 61 -23.76 -2.88 -19.73
C LYS A 61 -23.43 -2.59 -21.19
N ASP A 62 -22.75 -1.49 -21.48
CA ASP A 62 -22.33 -1.19 -22.84
C ASP A 62 -21.12 -2.06 -23.19
N ASN A 63 -21.25 -2.88 -24.23
CA ASN A 63 -20.26 -3.85 -24.70
C ASN A 63 -19.00 -3.17 -25.30
N LYS A 64 -18.78 -1.89 -24.98
CA LYS A 64 -17.70 -1.08 -25.50
C LYS A 64 -16.39 -1.63 -24.95
N LYS A 65 -15.70 -2.35 -25.82
CA LYS A 65 -14.38 -2.90 -25.54
C LYS A 65 -13.47 -1.78 -25.02
N ARG A 66 -12.93 -1.96 -23.81
CA ARG A 66 -11.96 -1.02 -23.23
C ARG A 66 -10.69 -1.08 -24.08
N SER A 67 -10.31 0.05 -24.66
CA SER A 67 -9.10 0.18 -25.51
C SER A 67 -7.80 -0.20 -24.78
N PHE A 68 -7.83 -0.22 -23.44
CA PHE A 68 -6.75 -0.75 -22.61
C PHE A 68 -6.32 -2.16 -23.03
N TRP A 69 -7.27 -3.04 -23.36
CA TRP A 69 -6.96 -4.42 -23.76
C TRP A 69 -6.28 -4.51 -25.12
N ASP A 70 -6.41 -3.49 -25.97
CA ASP A 70 -5.72 -3.46 -27.25
C ASP A 70 -4.22 -3.14 -27.08
N LEU A 71 -3.81 -2.54 -25.96
CA LEU A 71 -2.38 -2.31 -25.63
C LEU A 71 -1.64 -3.59 -25.24
N LEU A 72 -2.37 -4.61 -24.79
CA LEU A 72 -1.82 -5.90 -24.36
C LEU A 72 -1.80 -6.93 -25.49
N LYS A 73 -2.34 -6.59 -26.65
CA LYS A 73 -2.17 -7.41 -27.84
C LYS A 73 -0.75 -7.19 -28.35
N ILE A 74 0.05 -8.24 -28.20
CA ILE A 74 1.33 -8.35 -28.89
C ILE A 74 0.98 -8.74 -30.33
N GLU A 75 1.57 -8.07 -31.33
CA GLU A 75 1.46 -8.42 -32.75
C GLU A 75 1.81 -9.89 -33.03
#